data_AF-A0A1G1F9W8-F1
#
_entry.id   AF-A0A1G1F9W8-F1
#
_cell.length_a   1.000
_cell.length_b   1.000
_cell.length_c   1.000
_cell.angle_alpha   90.00
_cell.angle_beta   90.00
_cell.angle_gamma   90.00
#
_symmetry.space_group_name_H-M   'P 1'
#
loop_
_entity.id
_entity.type
_entity.pdbx_description
1 polymer ?
#
loop_
_entity_poly.entity_id
_entity_poly.type
_entity_poly.pdbx_seq_one_letter_code
_entity_poly.pdbx_strand_id
1 'polypeptide(L)'
;MEFENIALDLTQVTCPRCSKYIITGSAIAILKGNKLSNRRKANISGFLKENSGYKIHINNLDTLYNIKMPSFEERADKILLNLEKLTEYAGEHILMDSSWISWGWCLDIEELKEFTDFLQNGVHRISSIDRHGRENGYKITPVGWQYLETIKKINEDSQQGFVAMMFNDDANLRSKIVPILYPCLLNSA
;
A
#
# COMPACT_ATOMS: atom_id res chain seq x y z
N MET A 1 -29.76 -8.97 -33.28
CA MET A 1 -28.56 -9.46 -32.59
C MET A 1 -28.06 -8.29 -31.77
N GLU A 2 -28.56 -8.19 -30.55
CA GLU A 2 -28.36 -7.05 -29.65
C GLU A 2 -26.95 -7.15 -29.05
N PHE A 3 -26.12 -6.15 -29.31
CA PHE A 3 -24.94 -5.90 -28.50
C PHE A 3 -25.40 -4.94 -27.39
N GLU A 4 -25.70 -5.49 -26.22
CA GLU A 4 -25.92 -4.69 -25.02
C GLU A 4 -24.67 -3.86 -24.74
N ASN A 5 -24.85 -2.54 -24.76
CA ASN A 5 -23.92 -1.58 -24.21
C ASN A 5 -23.76 -1.86 -22.71
N ILE A 6 -22.77 -2.68 -22.31
CA ILE A 6 -22.29 -2.71 -20.93
C ILE A 6 -21.56 -1.38 -20.70
N ALA A 7 -22.31 -0.35 -20.32
CA ALA A 7 -21.73 0.88 -19.80
C ALA A 7 -20.81 0.49 -18.64
N LEU A 8 -19.51 0.71 -18.80
CA LEU A 8 -18.48 0.37 -17.82
C LEU A 8 -18.78 1.10 -16.50
N ASP A 9 -19.39 0.37 -15.56
CA ASP A 9 -19.62 0.79 -14.17
C ASP A 9 -18.30 0.70 -13.38
N LEU A 10 -17.29 1.44 -13.84
CA LEU A 10 -15.97 1.52 -13.22
C LEU A 10 -15.83 2.85 -12.49
N THR A 11 -15.50 2.76 -11.20
CA THR A 11 -15.17 3.91 -10.37
C THR A 11 -13.69 3.89 -10.05
N GLN A 12 -12.98 4.97 -10.34
CA GLN A 12 -11.60 5.17 -9.90
C GLN A 12 -11.61 5.77 -8.49
N VAL A 13 -10.85 5.17 -7.58
CA VAL A 13 -10.73 5.62 -6.20
C VAL A 13 -9.28 5.98 -5.91
N THR A 14 -9.08 7.14 -5.27
CA THR A 14 -7.77 7.55 -4.74
C THR A 14 -7.84 7.55 -3.22
N CYS A 15 -7.08 6.66 -2.59
CA CYS A 15 -7.04 6.53 -1.14
C CYS A 15 -5.62 6.81 -0.61
N PRO A 16 -5.44 7.71 0.38
CA PRO A 16 -4.12 7.96 0.97
C PRO A 16 -3.44 6.69 1.51
N ARG A 17 -4.24 5.79 2.09
CA ARG A 17 -3.80 4.51 2.66
C ARG A 17 -3.63 3.42 1.58
N CYS A 18 -4.64 3.20 0.75
CA CYS A 18 -4.67 2.08 -0.19
C CYS A 18 -4.07 2.38 -1.57
N SER A 19 -3.60 3.60 -1.85
CA SER A 19 -3.24 4.08 -3.19
C SER A 19 -4.43 4.22 -4.16
N LYS A 20 -4.15 4.34 -5.47
CA LYS A 20 -5.16 4.45 -6.54
C LYS A 20 -5.62 3.06 -6.95
N TYR A 21 -6.92 2.85 -7.12
CA TYR A 21 -7.46 1.58 -7.62
C TYR A 21 -8.76 1.81 -8.40
N ILE A 22 -9.19 0.80 -9.16
CA ILE A 22 -10.44 0.83 -9.93
C ILE A 22 -11.37 -0.22 -9.32
N ILE A 23 -12.67 0.08 -9.19
CA ILE A 23 -13.65 -0.87 -8.67
C ILE A 23 -14.93 -0.86 -9.51
N THR A 24 -15.48 -2.03 -9.80
CA THR A 24 -16.81 -2.16 -10.43
C THR A 24 -17.93 -1.88 -9.44
N GLY A 25 -19.03 -1.23 -9.86
CA GLY A 25 -20.16 -0.99 -8.95
C GLY A 25 -20.83 -2.26 -8.42
N SER A 26 -20.80 -3.38 -9.15
CA SER A 26 -21.21 -4.70 -8.60
C SER A 26 -20.34 -5.13 -7.40
N ALA A 27 -19.03 -4.95 -7.50
CA ALA A 27 -18.11 -5.19 -6.38
C ALA A 27 -18.34 -4.20 -5.23
N ILE A 28 -18.66 -2.93 -5.50
CA ILE A 28 -19.05 -1.95 -4.47
C ILE A 28 -20.29 -2.44 -3.71
N ALA A 29 -21.33 -2.91 -4.43
CA ALA A 29 -22.57 -3.38 -3.82
C ALA A 29 -22.31 -4.55 -2.86
N ILE A 30 -21.46 -5.50 -3.25
CA ILE A 30 -21.09 -6.64 -2.41
C ILE A 30 -20.26 -6.21 -1.21
N LEU A 31 -19.26 -5.33 -1.40
CA LEU A 31 -18.44 -4.82 -0.30
C LEU A 31 -19.24 -3.98 0.70
N LYS A 32 -20.28 -3.27 0.25
CA LYS A 32 -21.21 -2.54 1.13
C LYS A 32 -22.10 -3.49 1.94
N GLY A 33 -22.55 -4.59 1.34
CA GLY A 33 -23.38 -5.59 2.01
C GLY A 33 -22.62 -6.45 3.02
N ASN A 34 -21.31 -6.64 2.82
CA ASN A 34 -20.48 -7.50 3.67
C ASN A 34 -19.64 -6.70 4.67
N LYS A 35 -19.89 -6.90 5.97
CA LYS A 35 -19.09 -6.27 7.03
C LYS A 35 -17.69 -6.92 7.11
N LEU A 36 -16.70 -6.23 6.53
CA LEU A 36 -15.30 -6.64 6.65
C LEU A 36 -14.76 -6.37 8.06
N SER A 37 -14.01 -7.33 8.63
CA SER A 37 -13.26 -7.12 9.86
C SER A 37 -12.16 -6.08 9.67
N ASN A 38 -11.76 -5.40 10.75
CA ASN A 38 -10.70 -4.39 10.67
C ASN A 38 -9.37 -4.96 10.15
N ARG A 39 -9.03 -6.20 10.54
CA ARG A 39 -7.84 -6.90 10.02
C ARG A 39 -7.93 -7.15 8.51
N ARG A 40 -9.09 -7.58 8.00
CA ARG A 40 -9.28 -7.75 6.54
C ARG A 40 -9.15 -6.43 5.80
N LYS A 41 -9.72 -5.35 6.35
CA LYS A 41 -9.57 -3.99 5.78
C LYS A 41 -8.09 -3.57 5.73
N ALA A 42 -7.34 -3.84 6.80
CA ALA A 42 -5.90 -3.55 6.86
C ALA A 42 -5.12 -4.35 5.80
N ASN A 43 -5.39 -5.66 5.66
CA ASN A 43 -4.74 -6.50 4.67
C ASN A 43 -5.04 -6.03 3.23
N ILE A 44 -6.31 -5.73 2.93
CA ILE A 44 -6.70 -5.18 1.62
C ILE A 44 -6.00 -3.83 1.38
N SER A 45 -5.90 -2.98 2.40
CA SER A 45 -5.22 -1.68 2.29
C SER A 45 -3.73 -1.85 1.96
N GLY A 46 -3.02 -2.73 2.67
CA GLY A 46 -1.61 -3.03 2.39
C GLY A 46 -1.42 -3.60 0.98
N PHE A 47 -2.27 -4.56 0.59
CA PHE A 47 -2.24 -5.14 -0.76
C PHE A 47 -2.44 -4.09 -1.85
N LEU A 48 -3.46 -3.24 -1.74
CA LEU A 48 -3.74 -2.20 -2.73
C LEU A 48 -2.64 -1.12 -2.76
N LYS A 49 -1.98 -0.84 -1.63
CA LYS A 49 -0.85 0.10 -1.57
C LYS A 49 0.34 -0.41 -2.38
N GLU A 50 0.58 -1.72 -2.37
CA GLU A 50 1.62 -2.38 -3.17
C GLU A 50 1.21 -2.56 -4.64
N ASN A 51 -0.09 -2.71 -4.89
CA ASN A 51 -0.66 -2.97 -6.22
C ASN A 51 -1.44 -1.75 -6.71
N SER A 52 -0.77 -0.60 -6.83
CA SER A 52 -1.41 0.63 -7.34
C SER A 52 -1.97 0.41 -8.74
N GLY A 53 -3.21 0.83 -8.96
CA GLY A 53 -3.96 0.60 -10.20
C GLY A 53 -4.75 -0.71 -10.21
N TYR A 54 -4.73 -1.52 -9.14
CA TYR A 54 -5.47 -2.77 -9.08
C TYR A 54 -6.96 -2.59 -9.41
N LYS A 55 -7.51 -3.48 -10.22
CA LYS A 55 -8.91 -3.47 -10.63
C LYS A 55 -9.71 -4.49 -9.81
N ILE A 56 -10.51 -4.00 -8.89
CA ILE A 56 -11.44 -4.77 -8.07
C ILE A 56 -12.68 -5.09 -8.90
N HIS A 57 -12.93 -6.37 -9.10
CA HIS A 57 -14.04 -6.91 -9.86
C HIS A 57 -14.72 -8.01 -9.02
N ILE A 58 -16.00 -8.30 -9.27
CA ILE A 58 -16.71 -9.36 -8.54
C ILE A 58 -15.94 -10.70 -8.57
N ASN A 59 -15.38 -11.05 -9.73
CA ASN A 59 -14.60 -12.29 -9.95
C ASN A 59 -13.31 -12.39 -9.12
N ASN A 60 -12.80 -11.29 -8.54
CA ASN A 60 -11.57 -11.31 -7.73
C ASN A 60 -11.79 -10.90 -6.27
N LEU A 61 -13.05 -10.74 -5.85
CA LEU A 61 -13.38 -10.45 -4.44
C LEU A 61 -12.90 -11.56 -3.50
N ASP A 62 -13.03 -12.82 -3.91
CA ASP A 62 -12.56 -13.95 -3.11
C ASP A 62 -11.04 -13.89 -2.88
N THR A 63 -10.27 -13.44 -3.87
CA THR A 63 -8.84 -13.20 -3.70
C THR A 63 -8.59 -12.12 -2.66
N LEU A 64 -9.33 -11.01 -2.70
CA LEU A 64 -9.20 -9.92 -1.73
C LEU A 64 -9.59 -10.34 -0.30
N TYR A 65 -10.60 -11.20 -0.16
CA TYR A 65 -11.00 -11.72 1.15
C TYR A 65 -10.00 -12.70 1.77
N ASN A 66 -9.23 -13.37 0.91
CA ASN A 66 -8.27 -14.40 1.29
C ASN A 66 -6.81 -13.93 1.18
N ILE A 67 -6.56 -12.61 1.11
CA ILE A 67 -5.19 -12.09 1.13
C ILE A 67 -4.47 -12.58 2.39
N LYS A 68 -3.39 -13.33 2.18
CA LYS A 68 -2.51 -13.79 3.25
C LYS A 68 -1.76 -12.60 3.84
N MET A 69 -1.83 -12.47 5.15
CA MET A 69 -1.03 -11.48 5.87
C MET A 69 0.45 -11.88 5.78
N PRO A 70 1.36 -10.95 5.42
CA PRO A 70 2.79 -11.21 5.48
C PRO A 70 3.25 -11.47 6.92
N SER A 71 4.39 -12.14 7.07
CA SER A 71 5.02 -12.38 8.37
C SER A 71 5.43 -11.07 9.06
N PHE A 72 5.77 -11.13 10.34
CA PHE A 72 6.23 -9.95 11.08
C PHE A 72 7.48 -9.32 10.41
N GLU A 73 8.48 -10.14 10.09
CA GLU A 73 9.70 -9.66 9.43
C GLU A 73 9.42 -9.08 8.05
N GLU A 74 8.59 -9.76 7.24
CA GLU A 74 8.20 -9.26 5.90
C GLU A 74 7.52 -7.89 5.97
N ARG A 75 6.72 -7.63 7.02
CA ARG A 75 6.06 -6.33 7.24
C ARG A 75 7.05 -5.25 7.66
N ALA A 76 8.01 -5.58 8.53
CA ALA A 76 9.10 -4.68 8.90
C ALA A 76 9.95 -4.30 7.67
N ASP A 77 10.28 -5.29 6.84
CA ASP A 77 11.05 -5.10 5.61
C ASP A 77 10.31 -4.22 4.60
N LYS A 78 8.99 -4.40 4.46
CA LYS A 78 8.15 -3.53 3.63
C LYS A 78 8.17 -2.08 4.10
N ILE A 79 8.16 -1.81 5.41
CA ILE A 79 8.32 -0.44 5.93
C ILE A 79 9.68 0.12 5.54
N LEU A 80 10.75 -0.64 5.75
CA LEU A 80 12.12 -0.23 5.44
C LEU A 80 12.32 0.05 3.93
N LEU A 81 11.76 -0.79 3.07
CA LEU A 81 11.79 -0.61 1.61
C LEU A 81 11.01 0.64 1.17
N ASN A 82 9.87 0.94 1.79
CA ASN A 82 9.13 2.16 1.46
C ASN A 82 9.82 3.42 1.98
N LEU A 83 10.48 3.33 3.14
CA LEU A 83 11.35 4.40 3.65
C LEU A 83 12.46 4.73 2.66
N GLU A 84 13.12 3.71 2.12
CA GLU A 84 14.19 3.89 1.14
C GLU A 84 13.68 4.58 -0.13
N LYS A 85 12.51 4.20 -0.64
CA LYS A 85 11.89 4.85 -1.82
C LYS A 85 11.60 6.34 -1.63
N LEU A 86 11.39 6.77 -0.39
CA LEU A 86 11.18 8.19 -0.07
C LEU A 86 12.46 8.93 0.26
N THR A 87 13.55 8.21 0.52
CA THR A 87 14.84 8.79 0.88
C THR A 87 15.57 9.20 -0.39
N GLU A 88 15.84 10.49 -0.56
CA GLU A 88 16.62 11.05 -1.68
C GLU A 88 18.13 10.80 -1.48
N TYR A 89 18.61 10.84 -0.23
CA TYR A 89 20.01 10.61 0.10
C TYR A 89 20.20 9.92 1.46
N ALA A 90 21.29 9.17 1.60
CA ALA A 90 21.61 8.48 2.85
C ALA A 90 21.75 9.47 4.03
N GLY A 91 20.97 9.23 5.09
CA GLY A 91 20.96 10.06 6.29
C GLY A 91 19.84 11.11 6.33
N GLU A 92 19.03 11.23 5.28
CA GLU A 92 17.79 12.01 5.30
C GLU A 92 16.81 11.45 6.34
N HIS A 93 16.01 12.35 6.93
CA HIS A 93 14.96 11.99 7.88
C HIS A 93 13.60 12.12 7.21
N ILE A 94 12.85 11.02 7.19
CA ILE A 94 11.49 10.96 6.66
C ILE A 94 10.51 11.05 7.83
N LEU A 95 9.59 12.00 7.73
CA LEU A 95 8.52 12.17 8.70
C LEU A 95 7.51 11.03 8.58
N MET A 96 7.22 10.39 9.71
CA MET A 96 6.18 9.36 9.74
C MET A 96 4.80 9.98 9.55
N ASP A 97 4.02 9.41 8.63
CA ASP A 97 2.64 9.78 8.39
C ASP A 97 1.69 8.56 8.45
N SER A 98 0.38 8.80 8.30
CA SER A 98 -0.62 7.73 8.36
C SER A 98 -0.55 6.70 7.22
N SER A 99 0.21 6.98 6.15
CA SER A 99 0.37 6.08 5.00
C SER A 99 1.31 4.91 5.31
N TRP A 100 2.22 5.08 6.28
CA TRP A 100 3.12 4.02 6.76
C TRP A 100 2.36 2.82 7.32
N ILE A 101 1.17 3.06 7.87
CA ILE A 101 0.30 1.99 8.37
C ILE A 101 0.00 0.98 7.25
N SER A 102 -0.23 1.46 6.03
CA SER A 102 -0.48 0.59 4.88
C SER A 102 0.79 -0.06 4.34
N TRP A 103 1.96 0.59 4.44
CA TRP A 103 3.23 -0.05 4.07
C TRP A 103 3.54 -1.27 4.92
N GLY A 104 3.31 -1.15 6.23
CA GLY A 104 3.52 -2.23 7.18
C GLY A 104 2.33 -3.17 7.33
N TRP A 105 1.28 -3.08 6.50
CA TRP A 105 0.07 -3.89 6.64
C TRP A 105 -0.56 -3.86 8.05
N CYS A 106 -0.41 -2.72 8.73
CA CYS A 106 -0.81 -2.52 10.12
C CYS A 106 -2.30 -2.19 10.22
N LEU A 107 -2.90 -2.62 11.33
CA LEU A 107 -4.29 -2.33 11.69
C LEU A 107 -4.46 -0.83 11.99
N ASP A 108 -3.54 -0.31 12.77
CA ASP A 108 -3.57 1.03 13.34
C ASP A 108 -2.14 1.55 13.60
N ILE A 109 -2.06 2.71 14.25
CA ILE A 109 -0.82 3.38 14.58
C ILE A 109 -0.04 2.67 15.70
N GLU A 110 -0.71 1.97 16.62
CA GLU A 110 -0.04 1.26 17.72
C GLU A 110 0.68 0.03 17.16
N GLU A 111 0.04 -0.73 16.27
CA GLU A 111 0.71 -1.82 15.58
C GLU A 111 1.88 -1.32 14.72
N LEU A 112 1.76 -0.15 14.06
CA LEU A 112 2.89 0.44 13.33
C LEU A 112 4.06 0.79 14.26
N LYS A 113 3.78 1.30 15.47
CA LYS A 113 4.82 1.63 16.45
C LYS A 113 5.65 0.41 16.81
N GLU A 114 5.03 -0.75 17.00
CA GLU A 114 5.74 -2.01 17.28
C GLU A 114 6.76 -2.36 16.18
N PHE A 115 6.40 -2.15 14.91
CA PHE A 115 7.35 -2.37 13.81
C PHE A 115 8.46 -1.33 13.79
N THR A 116 8.14 -0.04 14.03
CA THR A 116 9.18 0.99 14.08
C THR A 116 10.12 0.80 15.27
N ASP A 117 9.60 0.34 16.42
CA ASP A 117 10.38 0.01 17.61
C ASP A 117 11.28 -1.20 17.35
N PHE A 118 10.74 -2.26 16.74
CA PHE A 118 11.55 -3.40 16.30
C PHE A 118 12.67 -2.97 15.35
N LEU A 119 12.38 -2.16 14.33
CA LEU A 119 13.37 -1.68 13.38
C LEU A 119 14.43 -0.78 14.03
N GLN A 120 14.06 -0.02 15.07
CA GLN A 120 14.94 0.93 15.75
C GLN A 120 15.77 0.28 16.86
N ASN A 121 15.10 -0.37 17.80
CA ASN A 121 15.67 -0.88 19.05
C ASN A 121 16.00 -2.37 18.97
N GLY A 122 15.24 -3.15 18.18
CA GLY A 122 15.48 -4.58 18.00
C GLY A 122 16.64 -4.88 17.05
N VAL A 123 16.63 -4.28 15.86
CA VAL A 123 17.60 -4.58 14.78
C VAL A 123 18.44 -3.39 14.31
N HIS A 124 18.23 -2.20 14.89
CA HIS A 124 19.00 -0.98 14.60
C HIS A 124 19.09 -0.58 13.13
N ARG A 125 18.07 -0.89 12.32
CA ARG A 125 17.98 -0.57 10.89
C ARG A 125 17.50 0.86 10.62
N ILE A 126 16.75 1.43 11.55
CA ILE A 126 16.34 2.84 11.53
C ILE A 126 16.73 3.54 12.82
N SER A 127 16.79 4.86 12.80
CA SER A 127 16.96 5.68 14.01
C SER A 127 16.02 6.89 13.95
N SER A 128 15.41 7.23 15.07
CA SER A 128 14.64 8.46 15.20
C SER A 128 15.53 9.64 15.62
N ILE A 129 15.12 10.86 15.29
CA ILE A 129 15.61 12.06 15.99
C ILE A 129 14.46 12.65 16.79
N ASP A 130 14.62 12.71 18.11
CA ASP A 130 13.80 13.56 18.96
C ASP A 130 14.33 14.99 18.93
N ARG A 131 13.82 15.83 18.03
CA ARG A 131 14.04 17.29 18.13
C ARG A 131 12.96 17.87 19.02
N HIS A 132 13.29 18.06 20.29
CA HIS A 132 12.56 18.92 21.24
C HIS A 132 11.01 18.90 21.09
N GLY A 133 10.42 17.70 21.08
CA GLY A 133 8.98 17.51 21.25
C GLY A 133 8.13 17.64 19.99
N ARG A 134 8.69 17.71 18.78
CA ARG A 134 7.90 17.55 17.54
C ARG A 134 8.63 16.75 16.47
N GLU A 135 7.86 15.81 15.93
CA GLU A 135 8.05 15.01 14.73
C GLU A 135 8.89 13.73 14.85
N ASN A 136 8.20 12.58 14.78
CA ASN A 136 8.75 11.23 14.66
C ASN A 136 9.39 11.06 13.27
N GLY A 137 10.51 11.74 13.03
CA GLY A 137 11.32 11.58 11.84
C GLY A 137 12.25 10.38 12.01
N TYR A 138 12.28 9.49 11.01
CA TYR A 138 13.18 8.34 10.99
C TYR A 138 14.17 8.46 9.83
N LYS A 139 15.41 8.05 10.07
CA LYS A 139 16.40 7.82 9.01
C LYS A 139 16.81 6.35 8.96
N ILE A 140 17.25 5.91 7.80
CA ILE A 140 17.87 4.60 7.62
C ILE A 140 19.32 4.66 8.13
N THR A 141 19.70 3.73 8.99
CA THR A 141 21.07 3.63 9.54
C THR A 141 22.00 2.92 8.55
N PRO A 142 23.33 2.96 8.74
CA PRO A 142 24.25 2.16 7.92
C PRO A 142 23.92 0.65 7.92
N VAL A 143 23.46 0.12 9.06
CA VAL A 143 23.01 -1.28 9.19
C VAL A 143 21.74 -1.52 8.36
N GLY A 144 20.80 -0.57 8.36
CA GLY A 144 19.61 -0.62 7.52
C GLY A 144 19.93 -0.65 6.02
N TRP A 145 20.85 0.20 5.57
CA TRP A 145 21.31 0.21 4.18
C TRP A 145 21.96 -1.11 3.76
N GLN A 146 22.85 -1.67 4.60
CA GLN A 146 23.46 -2.98 4.32
C GLN A 146 22.41 -4.09 4.21
N TYR A 147 21.38 -4.05 5.05
CA TYR A 147 20.32 -5.04 5.02
C TYR A 147 19.41 -4.89 3.79
N LEU A 148 19.09 -3.65 3.38
CA LEU A 148 18.33 -3.38 2.14
C LEU A 148 18.99 -4.00 0.91
N GLU A 149 20.31 -3.96 0.80
CA GLU A 149 21.06 -4.64 -0.26
C GLU A 149 20.83 -6.16 -0.25
N THR A 150 20.63 -6.76 0.92
CA THR A 150 20.34 -8.20 1.03
C THR A 150 18.92 -8.52 0.55
N ILE A 151 17.92 -7.73 0.97
CA ILE A 151 16.52 -7.94 0.57
C ILE A 151 16.37 -7.76 -0.95
N LYS A 152 17.05 -6.77 -1.53
CA LYS A 152 16.98 -6.50 -2.98
C LYS A 152 17.59 -7.62 -3.80
N LYS A 153 18.72 -8.19 -3.38
CA LYS A 153 19.35 -9.34 -4.06
C LYS A 153 18.46 -10.57 -4.11
N ILE A 154 17.69 -10.84 -3.05
CA ILE A 154 16.75 -11.97 -3.02
C ILE A 154 15.67 -11.82 -4.12
N ASN A 155 15.33 -10.60 -4.52
CA ASN A 155 14.36 -10.36 -5.59
C ASN A 155 14.96 -10.46 -7.01
N GLU A 156 16.29 -10.37 -7.18
CA GLU A 156 16.95 -10.51 -8.49
C GLU A 156 16.94 -11.97 -8.99
N ASP A 157 16.91 -12.95 -8.09
CA ASP A 157 16.79 -14.38 -8.43
C ASP A 157 15.35 -14.81 -8.80
N SER A 158 14.38 -13.89 -8.80
CA SER A 158 13.06 -14.14 -9.38
C SER A 158 13.21 -14.21 -10.91
N GLN A 159 13.08 -15.41 -11.49
CA GLN A 159 13.08 -15.66 -12.95
C GLN A 159 11.89 -15.01 -13.72
N GLN A 160 11.33 -13.91 -13.23
CA GLN A 160 10.30 -13.15 -13.91
C GLN A 160 10.93 -11.90 -14.52
N GLY A 161 11.42 -12.04 -15.76
CA GLY A 161 11.76 -10.90 -16.59
C GLY A 161 10.48 -10.14 -16.97
N PHE A 162 10.31 -8.93 -16.45
CA PHE A 162 9.26 -8.03 -16.93
C PHE A 162 9.69 -7.47 -18.28
N VAL A 163 9.06 -7.94 -19.35
CA VAL A 163 9.11 -7.26 -20.65
C VAL A 163 8.25 -6.01 -20.54
N ALA A 164 8.88 -4.84 -20.44
CA ALA A 164 8.19 -3.57 -20.58
C ALA A 164 7.73 -3.42 -22.05
N MET A 165 6.47 -3.77 -22.33
CA MET A 165 5.82 -3.36 -23.57
C MET A 165 5.43 -1.89 -23.44
N MET A 166 6.12 -1.04 -24.20
CA MET A 166 5.71 0.35 -24.43
C MET A 166 4.44 0.30 -25.29
N PHE A 167 3.28 0.61 -24.71
CA PHE A 167 2.08 0.86 -25.50
C PHE A 167 2.10 2.32 -25.93
N ASN A 168 2.22 2.57 -27.24
CA ASN A 168 1.99 3.89 -27.80
C ASN A 168 0.53 4.29 -27.58
N ASP A 169 0.35 5.57 -27.22
CA ASP A 169 -0.90 6.23 -26.90
C ASP A 169 -1.95 6.09 -28.00
N ASP A 170 -3.14 5.66 -27.63
CA ASP A 170 -4.40 6.22 -28.13
C ASP A 170 -5.60 5.66 -27.36
N ALA A 171 -6.05 6.39 -26.33
CA ALA A 171 -7.45 6.33 -25.88
C ALA A 171 -7.79 7.54 -24.99
N ASN A 172 -8.52 8.49 -25.58
CA ASN A 172 -9.23 9.56 -24.88
C ASN A 172 -10.13 9.02 -23.75
N LEU A 173 -9.68 9.03 -22.50
CA LEU A 173 -10.55 8.89 -21.34
C LEU A 173 -11.01 10.27 -20.86
N ARG A 174 -12.29 10.57 -21.07
CA ARG A 174 -12.95 11.77 -20.54
C ARG A 174 -12.97 11.72 -19.01
N SER A 175 -12.12 12.53 -18.39
CA SER A 175 -12.09 12.73 -16.93
C SER A 175 -13.33 13.50 -16.47
N LYS A 176 -14.27 12.83 -15.80
CA LYS A 176 -15.18 13.50 -14.87
C LYS A 176 -14.54 13.48 -13.49
N ILE A 177 -14.03 14.62 -13.06
CA ILE A 177 -13.65 14.87 -11.67
C ILE A 177 -14.95 14.98 -10.89
N VAL A 178 -15.28 13.97 -10.09
CA VAL A 178 -16.28 14.09 -9.03
C VAL A 178 -15.53 14.46 -7.74
N PRO A 179 -15.91 15.55 -7.06
CA PRO A 179 -15.21 15.99 -5.86
C PRO A 179 -15.38 14.96 -4.73
N ILE A 180 -14.23 14.51 -4.23
CA ILE A 180 -13.88 14.05 -2.88
C ILE A 180 -15.07 13.70 -1.96
N LEU A 181 -15.15 12.43 -1.57
CA LEU A 181 -15.41 11.93 -0.20
C LEU A 181 -15.62 10.41 -0.23
N TYR A 182 -14.62 9.59 0.15
CA TYR A 182 -14.86 8.31 0.84
C TYR A 182 -13.60 7.83 1.57
N PRO A 183 -13.59 7.74 2.93
CA PRO A 183 -12.40 7.33 3.67
C PRO A 183 -12.40 5.80 3.86
N CYS A 184 -11.39 5.16 3.27
CA CYS A 184 -10.86 3.83 3.63
C CYS A 184 -11.76 2.59 3.46
N LEU A 185 -12.65 2.55 2.44
CA LEU A 185 -13.64 1.47 2.12
C LEU A 185 -14.97 1.54 2.88
N LEU A 186 -15.55 2.76 3.00
CA LEU A 186 -16.92 3.11 3.43
C LEU A 186 -17.20 3.06 4.95
N ASN A 187 -16.55 4.00 5.66
CA ASN A 187 -16.73 4.41 7.06
C ASN A 187 -15.84 3.71 8.09
N SER A 188 -14.91 4.51 8.60
CA SER A 188 -14.22 4.37 9.88
C SER A 188 -14.89 5.31 10.89
N ALA A 189 -16.00 4.84 11.49
CA ALA A 189 -16.59 5.20 12.78
C ALA A 189 -17.95 4.50 12.84
#